data_AF-A0A501WC87-F1
#
_entry.id   AF-A0A501WC87-F1
#
_cell.length_a   1.000
_cell.length_b   1.000
_cell.length_c   1.000
_cell.angle_alpha   90.00
_cell.angle_beta   90.00
_cell.angle_gamma   90.00
#
_symmetry.space_group_name_H-M   'P 1'
#
loop_
_entity.id
_entity.type
_entity.pdbx_description
1 polymer ?
#
loop_
_entity_poly.entity_id
_entity_poly.type
_entity_poly.pdbx_seq_one_letter_code
_entity_poly.pdbx_strand_id
1 'polypeptide(L)'
;MSFFTAESPAPKVEEAPLSWPPEEETEPLPAAELPQTLTVSASIYHPEPGQTDSTPFITADGSRINKRDPKIHRWIAVSRDLHSRWGGEMEFGDSLWITGISDELDGVYVVRDIMNKRMHRQIDILVGKRDPIMGRWDNVQIAKLD
;
A
#
# COMPACT_ATOMS: atom_id res chain seq x y z
N MET A 1 81.74 5.73 20.01
CA MET A 1 81.55 6.02 18.58
C MET A 1 80.85 4.84 17.94
N SER A 2 79.73 5.08 17.29
CA SER A 2 79.07 4.18 16.34
C SER A 2 80.05 3.68 15.29
N PHE A 3 79.83 2.51 14.69
CA PHE A 3 79.65 2.35 13.23
C PHE A 3 79.02 0.97 12.96
N PHE A 4 78.05 0.96 12.06
CA PHE A 4 77.22 -0.15 11.65
C PHE A 4 77.96 -1.06 10.65
N THR A 5 77.67 -2.36 10.67
CA THR A 5 77.59 -3.19 9.45
C THR A 5 76.35 -4.06 9.57
N ALA A 6 75.48 -3.92 8.58
CA ALA A 6 74.28 -4.71 8.38
C ALA A 6 74.62 -5.98 7.60
N GLU A 7 73.97 -7.09 7.94
CA GLU A 7 73.69 -8.13 6.96
C GLU A 7 72.35 -8.78 7.30
N SER A 8 71.40 -8.63 6.38
CA SER A 8 70.11 -9.33 6.42
C SER A 8 70.31 -10.79 6.02
N PRO A 9 69.46 -11.67 6.54
CA PRO A 9 68.73 -12.56 5.64
C PRO A 9 67.23 -12.48 5.91
N ALA A 10 66.49 -12.47 4.80
CA ALA A 10 65.04 -12.40 4.73
C ALA A 10 64.36 -13.50 5.59
N PRO A 11 63.29 -13.19 6.33
CA PRO A 11 62.49 -14.22 6.96
C PRO A 11 61.75 -15.02 5.89
N LYS A 12 61.92 -16.34 5.96
CA LYS A 12 61.18 -17.35 5.22
C LYS A 12 59.68 -17.10 5.48
N VAL A 13 58.93 -16.78 4.42
CA VAL A 13 57.47 -16.65 4.51
C VAL A 13 56.94 -18.07 4.70
N GLU A 14 56.59 -18.42 5.94
CA GLU A 14 55.70 -19.54 6.21
C GLU A 14 54.28 -19.09 5.83
N GLU A 15 53.76 -19.67 4.75
CA GLU A 15 52.35 -19.53 4.39
C GLU A 15 51.51 -20.22 5.47
N ALA A 16 50.97 -19.41 6.39
CA ALA A 16 49.86 -19.85 7.20
C ALA A 16 48.68 -20.12 6.26
N PRO A 17 48.05 -21.31 6.29
CA PRO A 17 46.79 -21.49 5.57
C PRO A 17 45.79 -20.50 6.19
N LEU A 18 45.28 -19.59 5.36
CA LEU A 18 44.12 -18.77 5.68
C LEU A 18 42.96 -19.73 5.98
N SER A 19 42.74 -20.06 7.25
CA SER A 19 41.45 -20.58 7.68
C SER A 19 40.46 -19.46 7.49
N TRP A 20 39.81 -19.49 6.33
CA TRP A 20 38.60 -18.77 5.99
C TRP A 20 37.66 -18.80 7.21
N PRO A 21 36.97 -17.68 7.51
CA PRO A 21 36.23 -17.54 8.76
C PRO A 21 35.20 -18.66 8.93
N PRO A 22 34.75 -18.95 10.17
CA PRO A 22 33.66 -19.89 10.37
C PRO A 22 32.50 -19.49 9.48
N GLU A 23 31.87 -20.46 8.81
CA GLU A 23 30.63 -20.23 8.07
C GLU A 23 29.66 -19.56 9.05
N GLU A 24 29.46 -18.25 8.88
CA GLU A 24 28.28 -17.60 9.39
C GLU A 24 27.13 -18.30 8.68
N GLU A 25 26.44 -19.17 9.41
CA GLU A 25 25.11 -19.63 9.06
C GLU A 25 24.32 -18.37 8.75
N THR A 26 24.14 -18.10 7.46
CA THR A 26 23.27 -17.04 6.99
C THR A 26 21.86 -17.46 7.37
N GLU A 27 21.44 -17.08 8.57
CA GLU A 27 20.03 -16.96 8.93
C GLU A 27 19.35 -16.28 7.73
N PRO A 28 18.39 -16.92 7.05
CA PRO A 28 17.72 -16.28 5.94
C PRO A 28 17.07 -15.02 6.48
N LEU A 29 17.45 -13.86 5.91
CA LEU A 29 16.79 -12.59 6.18
C LEU A 29 15.28 -12.83 6.16
N PRO A 30 14.52 -12.40 7.19
CA PRO A 30 13.10 -12.69 7.25
C PRO A 30 12.48 -12.22 5.95
N ALA A 31 11.90 -13.15 5.20
CA ALA A 31 11.23 -12.86 3.94
C ALA A 31 10.24 -11.74 4.23
N ALA A 32 10.50 -10.54 3.68
CA ALA A 32 9.65 -9.39 3.89
C ALA A 32 8.21 -9.81 3.64
N GLU A 33 7.39 -9.85 4.69
CA GLU A 33 6.00 -10.27 4.59
C GLU A 33 5.34 -9.33 3.60
N LEU A 34 4.97 -9.86 2.43
CA LEU A 34 4.24 -9.06 1.45
C LEU A 34 2.93 -8.62 2.11
N PRO A 35 2.53 -7.34 1.96
CA PRO A 35 1.30 -6.87 2.55
C PRO A 35 0.15 -7.75 2.08
N GLN A 36 -0.70 -8.19 3.02
CA GLN A 36 -1.80 -9.09 2.71
C GLN A 36 -2.72 -8.43 1.66
N THR A 37 -2.90 -9.11 0.53
CA THR A 37 -3.73 -8.61 -0.58
C THR A 37 -5.12 -9.24 -0.52
N LEU A 38 -6.15 -8.41 -0.71
CA LEU A 38 -7.54 -8.83 -0.77
C LEU A 38 -8.12 -8.58 -2.16
N THR A 39 -8.79 -9.60 -2.71
CA THR A 39 -9.55 -9.46 -3.97
C THR A 39 -10.95 -8.92 -3.73
N VAL A 40 -11.31 -7.84 -4.44
CA VAL A 40 -12.60 -7.14 -4.38
C VAL A 40 -13.12 -6.79 -5.79
N SER A 41 -14.39 -6.39 -5.88
CA SER A 41 -14.88 -5.61 -7.04
C SER A 41 -14.66 -4.12 -6.78
N ALA A 42 -14.41 -3.34 -7.83
CA ALA A 42 -14.38 -1.89 -7.75
C ALA A 42 -15.42 -1.26 -8.68
N SER A 43 -15.98 -0.13 -8.27
CA SER A 43 -16.77 0.75 -9.15
C SER A 43 -16.46 2.22 -8.88
N ILE A 44 -17.10 3.11 -9.63
CA ILE A 44 -16.99 4.55 -9.47
C ILE A 44 -18.27 5.09 -8.85
N TYR A 45 -18.14 6.05 -7.94
CA TYR A 45 -19.27 6.84 -7.47
C TYR A 45 -19.02 8.34 -7.62
N HIS A 46 -20.12 9.09 -7.69
CA HIS A 46 -20.13 10.54 -7.77
C HIS A 46 -20.81 11.11 -6.52
N PRO A 47 -20.33 12.24 -5.97
CA PRO A 47 -20.93 12.90 -4.82
C PRO A 47 -22.23 13.64 -5.25
N GLU A 48 -23.26 12.89 -5.60
CA GLU A 48 -24.58 13.40 -6.01
C GLU A 48 -25.71 12.66 -5.27
N PRO A 49 -26.84 13.33 -4.96
CA PRO A 49 -27.95 12.74 -4.17
C PRO A 49 -28.57 11.44 -4.71
N GLY A 50 -28.30 11.07 -5.97
CA GLY A 50 -28.76 9.80 -6.55
C GLY A 50 -27.83 8.61 -6.27
N GLN A 51 -26.62 8.87 -5.79
CA GLN A 51 -25.60 7.88 -5.43
C GLN A 51 -25.28 7.92 -3.93
N THR A 52 -25.50 9.08 -3.29
CA THR A 52 -25.25 9.33 -1.86
C THR A 52 -26.55 9.54 -1.09
N ASP A 53 -26.44 9.76 0.22
CA ASP A 53 -27.55 10.25 1.04
C ASP A 53 -27.85 11.74 0.80
N SER A 54 -28.59 12.37 1.73
CA SER A 54 -28.98 13.78 1.67
C SER A 54 -27.80 14.76 1.78
N THR A 55 -26.59 14.29 2.09
CA THR A 55 -25.37 15.09 2.27
C THR A 55 -24.25 14.64 1.33
N PRO A 56 -24.40 14.78 -0.01
CA PRO A 56 -23.50 14.21 -1.02
C PRO A 56 -22.02 14.57 -0.92
N PHE A 57 -21.69 15.65 -0.19
CA PHE A 57 -20.32 16.16 -0.07
C PHE A 57 -19.71 15.93 1.31
N ILE A 58 -20.38 15.16 2.17
CA ILE A 58 -19.89 14.75 3.48
C ILE A 58 -19.76 13.23 3.45
N THR A 59 -18.55 12.72 3.70
CA THR A 59 -18.29 11.28 3.76
C THR A 59 -18.75 10.69 5.10
N ALA A 60 -18.83 9.37 5.21
CA ALA A 60 -19.22 8.69 6.45
C ALA A 60 -18.34 9.02 7.67
N ASP A 61 -17.08 9.42 7.47
CA ASP A 61 -16.19 9.91 8.54
C ASP A 61 -16.33 11.41 8.85
N GLY A 62 -17.19 12.13 8.11
CA GLY A 62 -17.43 13.57 8.26
C GLY A 62 -16.52 14.48 7.44
N SER A 63 -15.62 13.92 6.62
CA SER A 63 -14.75 14.69 5.72
C SER A 63 -15.55 15.38 4.60
N ARG A 64 -15.04 16.52 4.12
CA ARG A 64 -15.69 17.34 3.09
C ARG A 64 -15.07 17.11 1.73
N ILE A 65 -15.88 16.64 0.77
CA ILE A 65 -15.47 16.44 -0.61
C ILE A 65 -15.30 17.79 -1.31
N ASN A 66 -14.24 17.91 -2.12
CA ASN A 66 -14.03 19.06 -2.99
C ASN A 66 -14.99 18.96 -4.18
N LYS A 67 -15.98 19.85 -4.23
CA LYS A 67 -17.02 19.83 -5.27
C LYS A 67 -16.49 20.09 -6.68
N ARG A 68 -15.36 20.80 -6.81
CA ARG A 68 -14.80 21.19 -8.11
C ARG A 68 -13.99 20.07 -8.73
N ASP A 69 -13.28 19.34 -7.89
CA ASP A 69 -12.42 18.23 -8.26
C ASP A 69 -12.48 17.17 -7.14
N PRO A 70 -13.44 16.24 -7.18
CA PRO A 70 -13.53 15.17 -6.19
C PRO A 70 -12.38 14.15 -6.30
N LYS A 71 -11.90 13.89 -7.52
CA LYS A 71 -10.90 12.87 -7.82
C LYS A 71 -9.54 13.16 -7.16
N ILE A 72 -9.18 14.43 -7.01
CA ILE A 72 -7.90 14.85 -6.38
C ILE A 72 -7.70 14.28 -4.97
N HIS A 73 -8.79 13.96 -4.27
CA HIS A 73 -8.72 13.43 -2.92
C HIS A 73 -8.15 12.02 -2.83
N ARG A 74 -8.28 11.23 -3.91
CA ARG A 74 -7.97 9.79 -3.89
C ARG A 74 -8.66 9.10 -2.72
N TRP A 75 -9.97 9.34 -2.57
CA TRP A 75 -10.79 8.70 -1.54
C TRP A 75 -11.59 7.54 -2.11
N ILE A 76 -11.86 6.57 -1.25
CA ILE A 76 -12.74 5.44 -1.54
C ILE A 76 -13.82 5.27 -0.48
N ALA A 77 -14.94 4.70 -0.92
CA ALA A 77 -15.91 4.05 -0.06
C ALA A 77 -15.60 2.54 0.00
N VAL A 78 -15.71 1.94 1.18
CA VAL A 78 -15.56 0.49 1.36
C VAL A 78 -16.88 -0.15 1.77
N SER A 79 -17.13 -1.39 1.36
CA SER A 79 -18.27 -2.16 1.84
C SER A 79 -18.16 -2.47 3.32
N ARG A 80 -19.30 -2.66 4.00
CA ARG A 80 -19.34 -2.76 5.46
C ARG A 80 -18.51 -3.92 5.99
N ASP A 81 -18.54 -5.06 5.32
CA ASP A 81 -17.77 -6.26 5.65
C ASP A 81 -16.26 -6.04 5.65
N LEU A 82 -15.76 -5.02 4.95
CA LEU A 82 -14.34 -4.67 4.92
C LEU A 82 -13.94 -3.73 6.08
N HIS A 83 -14.90 -3.03 6.68
CA HIS A 83 -14.63 -2.01 7.69
C HIS A 83 -14.73 -2.57 9.13
N SER A 84 -13.83 -2.15 10.02
CA SER A 84 -13.67 -2.66 11.40
C SER A 84 -14.95 -2.61 12.24
N ARG A 85 -15.73 -1.55 12.09
CA ARG A 85 -17.08 -1.41 12.68
C ARG A 85 -18.01 -2.63 12.46
N TRP A 86 -17.84 -3.41 11.39
CA TRP A 86 -18.62 -4.63 11.13
C TRP A 86 -17.77 -5.90 11.06
N GLY A 87 -16.56 -5.88 11.63
CA GLY A 87 -15.68 -7.05 11.73
C GLY A 87 -14.68 -7.21 10.59
N GLY A 88 -14.54 -6.22 9.71
CA GLY A 88 -13.43 -6.16 8.75
C GLY A 88 -12.14 -5.62 9.36
N GLU A 89 -11.14 -5.38 8.53
CA GLU A 89 -9.78 -4.99 8.97
C GLU A 89 -9.45 -3.51 8.68
N MET A 90 -10.29 -2.83 7.88
CA MET A 90 -10.04 -1.46 7.43
C MET A 90 -10.75 -0.44 8.33
N GLU A 91 -10.12 0.69 8.55
CA GLU A 91 -10.68 1.82 9.31
C GLU A 91 -10.67 3.09 8.47
N PHE A 92 -11.45 4.09 8.90
CA PHE A 92 -11.36 5.41 8.32
C PHE A 92 -9.95 5.99 8.51
N GLY A 93 -9.38 6.49 7.41
CA GLY A 93 -8.02 7.02 7.37
C GLY A 93 -6.96 6.01 6.90
N ASP A 94 -7.29 4.72 6.81
CA ASP A 94 -6.37 3.72 6.25
C ASP A 94 -6.05 4.05 4.79
N SER A 95 -4.78 3.87 4.44
CA SER A 95 -4.30 3.97 3.07
C SER A 95 -4.26 2.59 2.44
N LEU A 96 -4.90 2.42 1.29
CA LEU A 96 -4.91 1.19 0.52
C LEU A 96 -4.17 1.40 -0.80
N TRP A 97 -3.27 0.48 -1.12
CA TRP A 97 -2.74 0.32 -2.46
C TRP A 97 -3.72 -0.49 -3.31
N ILE A 98 -4.23 0.09 -4.38
CA ILE A 98 -5.22 -0.52 -5.28
C ILE A 98 -4.57 -0.82 -6.63
N THR A 99 -4.75 -2.03 -7.14
CA THR A 99 -4.30 -2.43 -8.48
C THR A 99 -5.32 -3.27 -9.24
N GLY A 100 -5.21 -3.25 -10.57
CA GLY A 100 -6.04 -4.07 -11.46
C GLY A 100 -7.29 -3.34 -11.98
N ILE A 101 -7.30 -2.01 -11.94
CA ILE A 101 -8.37 -1.18 -12.50
C ILE A 101 -7.90 -0.58 -13.84
N SER A 102 -6.88 0.27 -13.79
CA SER A 102 -6.22 0.89 -14.96
C SER A 102 -4.99 1.70 -14.52
N ASP A 103 -4.09 2.00 -15.45
CA ASP A 103 -2.91 2.84 -15.17
C ASP A 103 -3.27 4.21 -14.56
N GLU A 104 -4.45 4.76 -14.88
CA GLU A 104 -4.93 6.04 -14.36
C GLU A 104 -5.51 5.92 -12.93
N LEU A 105 -6.17 4.80 -12.63
CA LEU A 105 -6.92 4.61 -11.38
C LEU A 105 -6.17 3.78 -10.34
N ASP A 106 -5.17 3.01 -10.73
CA ASP A 106 -4.33 2.28 -9.79
C ASP A 106 -3.54 3.24 -8.90
N GLY A 107 -3.12 2.77 -7.72
CA GLY A 107 -2.28 3.50 -6.76
C GLY A 107 -2.91 3.64 -5.37
N VAL A 108 -2.45 4.63 -4.61
CA VAL A 108 -2.87 4.81 -3.20
C VAL A 108 -4.19 5.56 -3.11
N TYR A 109 -5.07 5.09 -2.22
CA TYR A 109 -6.31 5.74 -1.82
C TYR A 109 -6.51 5.70 -0.32
N VAL A 110 -7.33 6.61 0.20
CA VAL A 110 -7.68 6.67 1.62
C VAL A 110 -9.14 6.30 1.84
N VAL A 111 -9.39 5.42 2.81
CA VAL A 111 -10.75 5.05 3.22
C VAL A 111 -11.40 6.21 3.96
N ARG A 112 -12.47 6.77 3.39
CA ARG A 112 -13.21 7.89 4.00
C ARG A 112 -14.71 7.65 4.09
N ASP A 113 -15.23 6.71 3.32
CA ASP A 113 -16.67 6.55 3.15
C ASP A 113 -17.12 5.08 3.26
N ILE A 114 -18.42 4.86 3.43
CA ILE A 114 -19.01 3.53 3.63
C ILE A 114 -20.11 3.28 2.62
N MET A 115 -20.07 2.12 1.97
CA MET A 115 -21.08 1.73 1.01
C MET A 115 -22.38 1.24 1.67
N ASN A 116 -23.45 1.19 0.87
CA ASN A 116 -24.72 0.61 1.30
C ASN A 116 -24.54 -0.86 1.76
N LYS A 117 -25.30 -1.27 2.79
CA LYS A 117 -25.24 -2.62 3.40
C LYS A 117 -25.42 -3.80 2.44
N ARG A 118 -25.99 -3.58 1.25
CA ARG A 118 -26.15 -4.62 0.22
C ARG A 118 -24.85 -4.95 -0.52
N MET A 119 -23.84 -4.09 -0.41
CA MET A 119 -22.55 -4.26 -1.07
C MET A 119 -21.64 -5.11 -0.19
N HIS A 120 -20.85 -5.97 -0.81
CA HIS A 120 -20.01 -6.95 -0.13
C HIS A 120 -18.73 -7.17 -0.94
N ARG A 121 -17.57 -7.22 -0.26
CA ARG A 121 -16.23 -7.29 -0.87
C ARG A 121 -16.06 -6.33 -2.05
N GLN A 122 -16.42 -5.07 -1.82
CA GLN A 122 -16.43 -4.04 -2.86
C GLN A 122 -15.87 -2.73 -2.34
N ILE A 123 -15.25 -2.00 -3.26
CA ILE A 123 -14.84 -0.61 -3.07
C ILE A 123 -15.45 0.28 -4.16
N ASP A 124 -15.60 1.56 -3.85
CA ASP A 124 -16.11 2.57 -4.76
C ASP A 124 -15.16 3.77 -4.78
N ILE A 125 -14.62 4.13 -5.95
CA ILE A 125 -13.68 5.22 -6.12
C ILE A 125 -14.43 6.53 -6.33
N LEU A 126 -14.07 7.54 -5.54
CA LEU A 126 -14.62 8.88 -5.66
C LEU A 126 -14.10 9.58 -6.91
N VAL A 127 -15.01 9.91 -7.83
CA VAL A 127 -14.68 10.63 -9.05
C VAL A 127 -15.67 11.79 -9.26
N GLY A 128 -15.24 12.83 -9.98
CA GLY A 128 -16.10 13.93 -10.39
C GLY A 128 -16.97 13.55 -11.59
N LYS A 129 -18.22 14.02 -11.61
CA LYS A 129 -19.15 13.77 -12.71
C LYS A 129 -18.67 14.21 -14.10
N ARG A 130 -17.76 15.19 -14.14
CA ARG A 130 -17.20 15.71 -15.40
C ARG A 130 -15.98 14.91 -15.85
N ASP A 131 -15.46 14.03 -15.01
CA ASP A 131 -14.37 13.15 -15.38
C ASP A 131 -14.95 12.05 -16.29
N PRO A 132 -14.33 11.75 -17.44
CA PRO A 132 -14.82 10.76 -18.40
C PRO A 132 -14.50 9.32 -17.95
N ILE A 133 -14.73 9.02 -16.67
CA ILE A 133 -14.36 7.77 -16.02
C ILE A 133 -15.64 7.09 -15.52
N MET A 134 -15.94 5.93 -16.10
CA MET A 134 -17.04 5.08 -15.69
C MET A 134 -16.56 3.64 -15.79
N GLY A 135 -16.97 2.80 -14.85
CA GLY A 135 -16.61 1.40 -14.93
C GLY A 135 -16.97 0.64 -13.68
N ARG A 136 -16.93 -0.68 -13.85
CA ARG A 136 -16.93 -1.67 -12.80
C ARG A 136 -15.90 -2.71 -13.17
N TRP A 137 -15.07 -3.08 -12.20
CA TRP A 137 -14.00 -4.02 -12.37
C TRP A 137 -14.15 -5.13 -11.35
N ASP A 138 -13.85 -6.35 -11.77
CA ASP A 138 -13.79 -7.51 -10.89
C ASP A 138 -12.32 -7.94 -10.75
N ASN A 139 -12.01 -8.63 -9.66
CA ASN A 139 -10.66 -9.10 -9.33
C ASN A 139 -9.63 -7.99 -9.05
N VAL A 140 -10.09 -6.84 -8.57
CA VAL A 140 -9.23 -5.74 -8.11
C VAL A 140 -8.52 -6.17 -6.84
N GLN A 141 -7.22 -5.90 -6.75
CA GLN A 141 -6.42 -6.19 -5.57
C GLN A 141 -6.31 -4.93 -4.72
N ILE A 142 -6.53 -5.08 -3.42
CA ILE A 142 -6.24 -4.04 -2.43
C ILE A 142 -5.30 -4.56 -1.37
N ALA A 143 -4.33 -3.74 -0.97
CA ALA A 143 -3.42 -4.02 0.14
C ALA A 143 -3.42 -2.84 1.09
N LYS A 144 -3.58 -3.10 2.39
CA LYS A 144 -3.44 -2.05 3.41
C LYS A 144 -1.96 -1.68 3.53
N LEU A 145 -1.70 -0.38 3.65
CA LEU A 145 -0.38 0.17 3.91
C LEU A 145 -0.30 0.49 5.41
N ASP A 146 0.74 -0.04 6.06
CA ASP A 146 1.04 0.19 7.48
C ASP A 146 1.82 1.50 7.72
#